data_AF-A0A2W0AFF3-F1
#
_entry.id   AF-A0A2W0AFF3-F1
#
_cell.length_a   1.000
_cell.length_b   1.000
_cell.length_c   1.000
_cell.angle_alpha   90.00
_cell.angle_beta   90.00
_cell.angle_gamma   90.00
#
_symmetry.space_group_name_H-M   'P 1'
#
loop_
_entity.id
_entity.type
_entity.pdbx_description
1 polymer ?
#
loop_
_entity_poly.entity_id
_entity_poly.type
_entity_poly.pdbx_seq_one_letter_code
_entity_poly.pdbx_strand_id
1 'polypeptide(L)'
;MRKAFCTFCFLLISVLPCLGAESDALAISQNIQSLHVPYGTILDPRFASADPSSPAYNTVSSYTRCRDSAIWSGHYLAAEAFRYQVTGSSDNLRRALAGIQSLREITGTDVLARCLFPADSPYAADLAAENQDLGIYDGTVSGQSYKWVGNTSRDQYSGVFFGLGIAYDMVDDDSVRSNVSSEVTRLLNNLIANHWSVVMPNGTISTSFLSHPDQILSFLQVGRHVNPPRFELTYQAYRAALSAFVALPILYDCGDDHNHYFKFNLDSINLYNLIRLEERTSPFLRSYLTAYSVLWNTTQTHQNAHFNMINRAIQGEDLVRDQQTVQLLNQWLQRPRRDAWVDLTSQYPACGQTDRACVIIPVPQRPNTDFLWQRSPRLLYGGGDGTIETAAIDYILSYWMARYYKISGMD
;
A
#
# COMPACT_ATOMS: atom_id res chain seq x y z
N MET A 1 44.24 -18.61 -59.79
CA MET A 1 44.15 -17.59 -58.72
C MET A 1 42.71 -17.15 -58.56
N ARG A 2 41.95 -17.77 -57.66
CA ARG A 2 40.59 -17.35 -57.28
C ARG A 2 40.64 -16.89 -55.83
N LYS A 3 40.39 -15.60 -55.59
CA LYS A 3 40.40 -14.96 -54.27
C LYS A 3 39.09 -15.29 -53.55
N ALA A 4 39.19 -15.86 -52.35
CA ALA A 4 38.09 -16.03 -51.42
C ALA A 4 37.82 -14.69 -50.71
N PHE A 5 36.56 -14.27 -50.67
CA PHE A 5 36.09 -13.14 -49.87
C PHE A 5 35.32 -13.73 -48.68
N CYS A 6 35.94 -13.69 -47.50
CA CYS A 6 35.27 -14.01 -46.23
C CYS A 6 34.60 -12.72 -45.72
N THR A 7 33.27 -12.67 -45.81
CA THR A 7 32.46 -11.62 -45.19
C THR A 7 32.32 -11.94 -43.70
N PHE A 8 33.00 -11.19 -42.84
CA PHE A 8 32.81 -11.23 -41.40
C PHE A 8 31.49 -10.53 -41.04
N CYS A 9 30.47 -11.30 -40.68
CA CYS A 9 29.23 -10.77 -40.13
C CYS A 9 29.45 -10.44 -38.64
N PHE A 10 29.65 -9.17 -38.31
CA PHE A 10 29.59 -8.71 -36.93
C PHE A 10 28.12 -8.72 -36.49
N LEU A 11 27.73 -9.73 -35.71
CA LEU A 11 26.51 -9.68 -34.91
C LEU A 11 26.72 -8.65 -33.79
N LEU A 12 26.20 -7.45 -34.01
CA LEU A 12 25.92 -6.48 -32.95
C LEU A 12 24.82 -7.09 -32.07
N ILE A 13 25.20 -7.74 -30.97
CA ILE A 13 24.28 -8.06 -29.89
C ILE A 13 23.95 -6.72 -29.23
N SER A 14 22.82 -6.14 -29.61
CA SER A 14 22.21 -5.05 -28.87
C SER A 14 21.79 -5.59 -27.50
N VAL A 15 22.62 -5.35 -26.50
CA VAL A 15 22.20 -5.49 -25.09
C VAL A 15 21.21 -4.36 -24.86
N LEU A 16 19.92 -4.65 -25.03
CA LEU A 16 18.86 -3.81 -24.50
C LEU A 16 19.10 -3.74 -22.98
N PRO A 17 19.20 -2.54 -22.38
CA PRO A 17 19.28 -2.45 -20.92
C PRO A 17 18.09 -3.20 -20.34
N CYS A 18 18.33 -4.07 -19.36
CA CYS A 18 17.27 -4.76 -18.65
C CYS A 18 16.46 -3.67 -17.91
N LEU A 19 15.26 -3.39 -18.43
CA LEU A 19 14.35 -2.35 -17.97
C LEU A 19 13.53 -2.95 -16.82
N GLY A 20 13.48 -2.30 -15.65
CA GLY A 20 12.61 -2.61 -14.50
C GLY A 20 12.47 -4.12 -14.27
N ALA A 21 13.53 -4.75 -13.79
CA ALA A 21 13.65 -6.19 -13.92
C ALA A 21 13.07 -6.93 -12.70
N GLU A 22 12.68 -8.18 -12.91
CA GLU A 22 12.28 -9.09 -11.83
C GLU A 22 13.34 -9.16 -10.72
N SER A 23 14.62 -9.04 -11.08
CA SER A 23 15.73 -8.97 -10.13
C SER A 23 15.62 -7.80 -9.15
N ASP A 24 15.17 -6.62 -9.61
CA ASP A 24 14.99 -5.45 -8.75
C ASP A 24 13.83 -5.68 -7.77
N ALA A 25 12.71 -6.22 -8.27
CA ALA A 25 11.56 -6.55 -7.43
C ALA A 25 11.89 -7.62 -6.38
N LEU A 26 12.66 -8.66 -6.75
CA LEU A 26 13.11 -9.69 -5.83
C LEU A 26 14.12 -9.17 -4.81
N ALA A 27 15.07 -8.31 -5.22
CA ALA A 27 16.00 -7.67 -4.30
C ALA A 27 15.27 -6.78 -3.29
N ILE A 28 14.23 -6.06 -3.71
CA ILE A 28 13.35 -5.29 -2.82
C ILE A 28 12.63 -6.22 -1.84
N SER A 29 11.98 -7.28 -2.32
CA SER A 29 11.30 -8.24 -1.45
C SER A 29 12.27 -8.87 -0.44
N GLN A 30 13.51 -9.15 -0.83
CA GLN A 30 14.54 -9.65 0.09
C GLN A 30 14.91 -8.60 1.14
N ASN A 31 15.08 -7.34 0.74
CA ASN A 31 15.38 -6.24 1.66
C ASN A 31 14.25 -6.00 2.67
N ILE A 32 12.99 -6.09 2.22
CA ILE A 32 11.82 -6.02 3.10
C ILE A 32 11.90 -7.12 4.16
N GLN A 33 12.18 -8.36 3.77
CA GLN A 33 12.29 -9.47 4.70
C GLN A 33 13.46 -9.33 5.69
N SER A 34 14.58 -8.73 5.27
CA SER A 34 15.73 -8.56 6.15
C SER A 34 15.60 -7.39 7.11
N LEU A 35 14.95 -6.30 6.69
CA LEU A 35 15.00 -5.04 7.43
C LEU A 35 13.62 -4.49 7.79
N HIS A 36 12.60 -4.62 6.95
CA HIS A 36 11.33 -3.90 7.12
C HIS A 36 10.23 -4.70 7.80
N VAL A 37 10.43 -5.97 8.14
CA VAL A 37 9.47 -6.76 8.93
C VAL A 37 10.06 -7.30 10.24
N PRO A 38 10.76 -6.47 11.05
CA PRO A 38 11.50 -6.96 12.22
C PRO A 38 10.62 -7.69 13.23
N TYR A 39 9.31 -7.37 13.26
CA TYR A 39 8.31 -7.98 14.14
C TYR A 39 7.10 -8.53 13.36
N GLY A 40 7.28 -8.85 12.08
CA GLY A 40 6.24 -9.42 11.22
C GLY A 40 5.35 -8.41 10.48
N THR A 41 5.40 -7.12 10.82
CA THR A 41 4.70 -6.04 10.13
C THR A 41 5.67 -4.98 9.62
N ILE A 42 5.23 -4.19 8.63
CA ILE A 42 6.07 -3.21 7.96
C ILE A 42 6.50 -2.10 8.92
N LEU A 43 7.79 -1.94 9.13
CA LEU A 43 8.43 -0.81 9.78
C LEU A 43 9.57 -0.30 8.92
N ASP A 44 9.89 0.98 9.06
CA ASP A 44 11.03 1.56 8.36
C ASP A 44 12.23 1.64 9.31
N PRO A 45 13.38 1.03 8.96
CA PRO A 45 14.60 1.13 9.75
C PRO A 45 15.19 2.53 9.66
N ARG A 46 15.58 3.08 10.82
CA ARG A 46 16.41 4.27 10.94
C ARG A 46 17.86 3.84 11.11
N PHE A 47 18.74 4.43 10.33
CA PHE A 47 20.16 4.10 10.35
C PHE A 47 20.96 5.16 11.10
N ALA A 48 22.10 4.75 11.65
CA ALA A 48 22.93 5.58 12.51
C ALA A 48 23.62 6.75 11.78
N SER A 49 23.68 6.72 10.45
CA SER A 49 24.26 7.80 9.64
C SER A 49 23.61 7.89 8.26
N ALA A 50 23.43 9.13 7.78
CA ALA A 50 23.03 9.41 6.40
C ALA A 50 24.22 9.52 5.44
N ASP A 51 25.46 9.55 5.95
CA ASP A 51 26.68 9.70 5.15
C ASP A 51 27.16 8.32 4.62
N PRO A 52 27.17 8.09 3.29
CA PRO A 52 27.62 6.82 2.70
C PRO A 52 29.08 6.45 3.01
N SER A 53 29.90 7.41 3.44
CA SER A 53 31.29 7.17 3.83
C SER A 53 31.46 6.77 5.31
N SER A 54 30.41 6.89 6.11
CA SER A 54 30.42 6.54 7.53
C SER A 54 30.45 5.02 7.73
N PRO A 55 31.26 4.48 8.66
CA PRO A 55 31.19 3.05 9.01
C PRO A 55 29.83 2.66 9.63
N ALA A 56 29.03 3.63 10.07
CA ALA A 56 27.71 3.43 10.63
C ALA A 56 26.57 3.54 9.59
N TYR A 57 26.89 3.76 8.30
CA TYR A 57 25.89 3.95 7.23
C TYR A 57 24.89 2.80 7.09
N ASN A 58 25.34 1.56 7.33
CA ASN A 58 24.51 0.35 7.26
C ASN A 58 24.09 -0.18 8.64
N THR A 59 24.29 0.60 9.70
CA THR A 59 23.92 0.20 11.07
C THR A 59 22.53 0.72 11.40
N VAL A 60 21.57 -0.19 11.63
CA VAL A 60 20.24 0.17 12.12
C VAL A 60 20.35 0.63 13.58
N SER A 61 19.96 1.88 13.84
CA SER A 61 19.94 2.48 15.17
C SER A 61 18.57 2.38 15.84
N SER A 62 17.49 2.38 15.05
CA SER A 62 16.12 2.29 15.54
C SER A 62 15.14 1.91 14.42
N TYR A 63 13.85 1.86 14.75
CA TYR A 63 12.75 1.70 13.79
C TYR A 63 11.73 2.82 13.96
N THR A 64 11.02 3.16 12.89
CA THR A 64 10.08 4.29 12.85
C THR A 64 8.87 3.98 11.97
N ARG A 65 7.93 4.94 11.85
CA ARG A 65 6.71 4.85 11.03
C ARG A 65 5.78 3.71 11.42
N CYS A 66 5.87 3.30 12.68
CA CYS A 66 4.97 2.36 13.35
C CYS A 66 3.51 2.84 13.28
N ARG A 67 3.26 4.15 13.16
CA ARG A 67 1.92 4.73 12.95
C ARG A 67 1.16 4.10 11.78
N ASP A 68 1.83 3.87 10.65
CA ASP A 68 1.20 3.40 9.41
C ASP A 68 1.59 1.96 9.06
N SER A 69 2.07 1.20 10.05
CA SER A 69 2.52 -0.18 9.85
C SER A 69 1.41 -1.08 9.31
N ALA A 70 0.18 -0.95 9.81
CA ALA A 70 -0.93 -1.82 9.40
C ALA A 70 -1.38 -1.56 7.95
N ILE A 71 -1.54 -0.30 7.53
CA ILE A 71 -1.88 0.01 6.13
C ILE A 71 -0.81 -0.52 5.17
N TRP A 72 0.47 -0.32 5.48
CA TRP A 72 1.57 -0.77 4.62
C TRP A 72 1.76 -2.28 4.65
N SER A 73 1.50 -2.94 5.78
CA SER A 73 1.46 -4.41 5.84
C SER A 73 0.36 -4.99 4.97
N GLY A 74 -0.79 -4.33 4.88
CA GLY A 74 -1.86 -4.69 3.95
C GLY A 74 -1.48 -4.51 2.47
N HIS A 75 -0.81 -3.41 2.11
CA HIS A 75 -0.28 -3.22 0.75
C HIS A 75 0.82 -4.25 0.43
N TYR A 76 1.64 -4.59 1.41
CA TYR A 76 2.67 -5.61 1.27
C TYR A 76 2.06 -7.00 1.03
N LEU A 77 1.01 -7.36 1.79
CA LEU A 77 0.25 -8.59 1.55
C LEU A 77 -0.34 -8.62 0.13
N ALA A 78 -0.90 -7.50 -0.36
CA ALA A 78 -1.37 -7.41 -1.74
C ALA A 78 -0.25 -7.65 -2.77
N ALA A 79 0.93 -7.03 -2.55
CA ALA A 79 2.07 -7.19 -3.45
C ALA A 79 2.55 -8.65 -3.51
N GLU A 80 2.68 -9.31 -2.36
CA GLU A 80 3.10 -10.71 -2.27
C GLU A 80 2.02 -11.66 -2.81
N ALA A 81 0.73 -11.29 -2.76
CA ALA A 81 -0.36 -12.06 -3.37
C ALA A 81 -0.30 -12.03 -4.91
N PHE A 82 -0.01 -10.88 -5.51
CA PHE A 82 0.26 -10.82 -6.95
C PHE A 82 1.56 -11.56 -7.31
N ARG A 83 2.62 -11.45 -6.49
CA ARG A 83 3.87 -12.20 -6.71
C ARG A 83 3.63 -13.70 -6.68
N TYR A 84 2.79 -14.19 -5.76
CA TYR A 84 2.42 -15.60 -5.68
C TYR A 84 1.79 -16.09 -7.00
N GLN A 85 0.88 -15.32 -7.60
CA GLN A 85 0.27 -15.69 -8.89
C GLN A 85 1.27 -15.74 -10.05
N VAL A 86 2.33 -14.93 -10.00
CA VAL A 86 3.37 -14.90 -11.05
C VAL A 86 4.43 -15.97 -10.84
N THR A 87 4.80 -16.27 -9.59
CA THR A 87 6.01 -17.05 -9.24
C THR A 87 5.74 -18.35 -8.48
N GLY A 88 4.54 -18.51 -7.90
CA GLY A 88 4.17 -19.61 -7.00
C GLY A 88 4.71 -19.49 -5.56
N SER A 89 5.54 -18.50 -5.24
CA SER A 89 6.17 -18.35 -3.92
C SER A 89 5.20 -17.75 -2.89
N SER A 90 4.93 -18.47 -1.79
CA SER A 90 3.96 -18.04 -0.75
C SER A 90 4.56 -17.62 0.60
N ASP A 91 5.87 -17.79 0.83
CA ASP A 91 6.46 -17.64 2.17
C ASP A 91 6.28 -16.24 2.76
N ASN A 92 6.63 -15.20 2.00
CA ASN A 92 6.46 -13.81 2.41
C ASN A 92 4.99 -13.45 2.62
N LEU A 93 4.09 -13.96 1.77
CA LEU A 93 2.65 -13.76 1.90
C LEU A 93 2.13 -14.32 3.23
N ARG A 94 2.54 -15.55 3.58
CA ARG A 94 2.12 -16.19 4.84
C ARG A 94 2.64 -15.43 6.06
N ARG A 95 3.87 -14.92 5.99
CA ARG A 95 4.45 -14.05 7.04
C ARG A 95 3.69 -12.73 7.18
N ALA A 96 3.39 -12.07 6.06
CA ALA A 96 2.62 -10.82 6.07
C ALA A 96 1.20 -11.03 6.64
N LEU A 97 0.53 -12.12 6.27
CA LEU A 97 -0.78 -12.48 6.82
C LEU A 97 -0.70 -12.73 8.33
N ALA A 98 0.30 -13.49 8.80
CA ALA A 98 0.50 -13.72 10.24
C ALA A 98 0.80 -12.43 11.03
N GLY A 99 1.54 -11.49 10.43
CA GLY A 99 1.76 -10.16 11.01
C GLY A 99 0.47 -9.37 11.18
N ILE A 100 -0.38 -9.36 10.15
CA ILE A 100 -1.72 -8.73 10.21
C ILE A 100 -2.60 -9.38 11.27
N GLN A 101 -2.60 -10.71 11.37
CA GLN A 101 -3.32 -11.43 12.42
C GLN A 101 -2.83 -11.02 13.81
N SER A 102 -1.51 -10.88 13.99
CA SER A 102 -0.90 -10.45 15.26
C SER A 102 -1.33 -9.03 15.66
N LEU A 103 -1.49 -8.10 14.70
CA LEU A 103 -2.00 -6.75 14.96
C LEU A 103 -3.40 -6.74 15.55
N ARG A 104 -4.24 -7.71 15.16
CA ARG A 104 -5.55 -7.88 15.79
C ARG A 104 -5.41 -8.60 17.12
N GLU A 105 -4.68 -9.72 17.16
CA GLU A 105 -4.69 -10.64 18.32
C GLU A 105 -4.17 -9.95 19.58
N ILE A 106 -3.15 -9.11 19.43
CA ILE A 106 -2.51 -8.40 20.53
C ILE A 106 -3.46 -7.49 21.32
N THR A 107 -4.56 -7.05 20.70
CA THR A 107 -5.49 -6.11 21.33
C THR A 107 -6.50 -6.79 22.26
N GLY A 108 -6.71 -8.10 22.09
CA GLY A 108 -7.68 -8.89 22.86
C GLY A 108 -9.15 -8.58 22.61
N THR A 109 -9.48 -7.61 21.75
CA THR A 109 -10.86 -7.12 21.53
C THR A 109 -11.29 -7.10 20.07
N ASP A 110 -10.52 -7.70 19.17
CA ASP A 110 -10.72 -7.66 17.71
C ASP A 110 -10.60 -6.26 17.08
N VAL A 111 -10.17 -5.25 17.84
CA VAL A 111 -9.71 -3.97 17.27
C VAL A 111 -8.34 -4.17 16.61
N LEU A 112 -8.10 -3.49 15.50
CA LEU A 112 -6.81 -3.55 14.79
C LEU A 112 -5.81 -2.61 15.49
N ALA A 113 -4.64 -3.12 15.88
CA ALA A 113 -3.52 -2.26 16.27
C ALA A 113 -2.90 -1.56 15.06
N ARG A 114 -2.31 -0.38 15.26
CA ARG A 114 -1.48 0.25 14.21
C ARG A 114 -0.21 -0.53 13.95
N CYS A 115 0.39 -1.05 15.02
CA CYS A 115 1.72 -1.65 15.05
C CYS A 115 1.93 -2.40 16.38
N LEU A 116 2.79 -3.41 16.39
CA LEU A 116 3.25 -4.11 17.60
C LEU A 116 4.77 -4.30 17.59
N PHE A 117 5.37 -4.39 18.77
CA PHE A 117 6.79 -4.69 18.95
C PHE A 117 7.06 -5.38 20.31
N PRO A 118 8.04 -6.29 20.40
CA PRO A 118 8.40 -6.94 21.66
C PRO A 118 8.78 -5.91 22.73
N ALA A 119 8.32 -6.13 23.97
CA ALA A 119 8.60 -5.20 25.07
C ALA A 119 10.09 -5.17 25.45
N ASP A 120 10.82 -6.25 25.17
CA ASP A 120 12.26 -6.44 25.39
C ASP A 120 13.12 -6.08 24.17
N SER A 121 12.51 -5.57 23.09
CA SER A 121 13.26 -5.11 21.92
C SER A 121 14.22 -3.97 22.31
N PRO A 122 15.46 -3.95 21.77
CA PRO A 122 16.37 -2.82 21.96
C PRO A 122 15.83 -1.49 21.40
N TYR A 123 14.82 -1.55 20.51
CA TYR A 123 14.20 -0.39 19.87
C TYR A 123 12.85 0.00 20.50
N ALA A 124 12.40 -0.72 21.53
CA ALA A 124 11.07 -0.51 22.13
C ALA A 124 10.89 0.89 22.72
N ALA A 125 11.95 1.46 23.32
CA ALA A 125 11.90 2.78 23.94
C ALA A 125 11.65 3.89 22.90
N ASP A 126 12.40 3.87 21.79
CA ASP A 126 12.24 4.84 20.70
C ASP A 126 10.88 4.71 20.02
N LEU A 127 10.46 3.48 19.71
CA LEU A 127 9.15 3.21 19.13
C LEU A 127 8.01 3.68 20.03
N ALA A 128 8.11 3.46 21.34
CA ALA A 128 7.12 3.95 22.30
C ALA A 128 7.13 5.50 22.38
N ALA A 129 8.30 6.12 22.42
CA ALA A 129 8.44 7.57 22.49
C ALA A 129 7.89 8.28 21.25
N GLU A 130 8.15 7.75 20.04
CA GLU A 130 7.62 8.29 18.78
C GLU A 130 6.09 8.24 18.72
N ASN A 131 5.46 7.31 19.44
CA ASN A 131 4.03 6.99 19.31
C ASN A 131 3.21 7.27 20.58
N GLN A 132 3.76 8.01 21.54
CA GLN A 132 3.13 8.22 22.85
C GLN A 132 1.72 8.87 22.78
N ASP A 133 1.49 9.78 21.83
CA ASP A 133 0.20 10.46 21.60
C ASP A 133 -0.89 9.56 21.00
N LEU A 134 -0.52 8.37 20.51
CA LEU A 134 -1.46 7.36 19.99
C LEU A 134 -1.85 6.31 21.04
N GLY A 135 -1.25 6.37 22.22
CA GLY A 135 -1.41 5.37 23.26
C GLY A 135 -0.57 4.12 23.01
N ILE A 136 0.20 3.74 24.03
CA ILE A 136 1.00 2.51 24.06
C ILE A 136 0.36 1.57 25.06
N TYR A 137 0.02 0.38 24.59
CA TYR A 137 -0.67 -0.64 25.38
C TYR A 137 0.21 -1.87 25.49
N ASP A 138 0.14 -2.54 26.65
CA ASP A 138 0.78 -3.84 26.82
C ASP A 138 -0.12 -4.95 26.28
N GLY A 139 0.50 -6.04 25.84
CA GLY A 139 -0.21 -7.25 25.44
C GLY A 139 0.72 -8.46 25.35
N THR A 140 0.19 -9.57 24.86
CA THR A 140 0.93 -10.82 24.72
C THR A 140 0.65 -11.47 23.37
N VAL A 141 1.71 -11.82 22.63
CA VAL A 141 1.63 -12.66 21.43
C VAL A 141 2.40 -13.94 21.70
N SER A 142 1.78 -15.10 21.53
CA SER A 142 2.43 -16.41 21.71
C SER A 142 3.22 -16.57 23.03
N GLY A 143 2.72 -15.98 24.12
CA GLY A 143 3.34 -16.04 25.46
C GLY A 143 4.49 -15.05 25.71
N GLN A 144 4.90 -14.25 24.71
CA GLN A 144 5.90 -13.19 24.88
C GLN A 144 5.23 -11.83 25.12
N SER A 145 5.85 -10.99 25.94
CA SER A 145 5.38 -9.63 26.23
C SER A 145 5.65 -8.70 25.05
N TYR A 146 4.60 -8.02 24.60
CA TYR A 146 4.63 -7.05 23.52
C TYR A 146 4.03 -5.74 23.96
N LYS A 147 4.38 -4.68 23.24
CA LYS A 147 3.67 -3.41 23.23
C LYS A 147 3.00 -3.23 21.88
N TRP A 148 1.89 -2.51 21.86
CA TRP A 148 1.20 -2.16 20.62
C TRP A 148 0.68 -0.72 20.67
N VAL A 149 0.61 -0.12 19.47
CA VAL A 149 0.19 1.27 19.27
C VAL A 149 -1.28 1.31 18.89
N GLY A 150 -2.06 2.08 19.65
CA GLY A 150 -3.50 2.23 19.45
C GLY A 150 -3.89 3.46 18.63
N ASN A 151 -5.02 4.07 19.00
CA ASN A 151 -5.63 5.20 18.30
C ASN A 151 -5.68 5.01 16.77
N THR A 152 -6.20 3.85 16.37
CA THR A 152 -6.16 3.33 15.00
C THR A 152 -7.05 4.16 14.06
N SER A 153 -6.48 4.67 12.97
CA SER A 153 -7.25 5.39 11.93
C SER A 153 -7.92 4.43 10.95
N ARG A 154 -8.85 4.97 10.14
CA ARG A 154 -9.53 4.24 9.05
C ARG A 154 -8.56 3.73 7.99
N ASP A 155 -7.46 4.43 7.80
CA ASP A 155 -6.42 4.15 6.80
C ASP A 155 -5.83 2.76 7.02
N GLN A 156 -5.60 2.39 8.30
CA GLN A 156 -5.08 1.09 8.69
C GLN A 156 -5.99 -0.05 8.25
N TYR A 157 -7.29 0.09 8.49
CA TYR A 157 -8.29 -0.86 8.02
C TYR A 157 -8.37 -0.91 6.50
N SER A 158 -8.28 0.25 5.82
CA SER A 158 -8.33 0.31 4.35
C SER A 158 -7.21 -0.50 3.71
N GLY A 159 -5.97 -0.37 4.20
CA GLY A 159 -4.85 -1.18 3.72
C GLY A 159 -5.00 -2.66 4.04
N VAL A 160 -5.40 -3.01 5.28
CA VAL A 160 -5.58 -4.41 5.69
C VAL A 160 -6.66 -5.09 4.86
N PHE A 161 -7.83 -4.47 4.69
CA PHE A 161 -8.91 -5.03 3.85
C PHE A 161 -8.52 -5.09 2.36
N PHE A 162 -7.73 -4.14 1.87
CA PHE A 162 -7.16 -4.19 0.53
C PHE A 162 -6.32 -5.47 0.33
N GLY A 163 -5.34 -5.69 1.21
CA GLY A 163 -4.47 -6.88 1.18
C GLY A 163 -5.21 -8.19 1.37
N LEU A 164 -6.09 -8.28 2.38
CA LEU A 164 -6.85 -9.49 2.67
C LEU A 164 -7.78 -9.88 1.51
N GLY A 165 -8.50 -8.91 0.93
CA GLY A 165 -9.38 -9.18 -0.20
C GLY A 165 -8.62 -9.72 -1.42
N ILE A 166 -7.44 -9.19 -1.72
CA ILE A 166 -6.59 -9.69 -2.81
C ILE A 166 -6.02 -11.06 -2.50
N ALA A 167 -5.49 -11.27 -1.29
CA ALA A 167 -4.91 -12.55 -0.88
C ALA A 167 -5.91 -13.71 -0.97
N TYR A 168 -7.19 -13.47 -0.65
CA TYR A 168 -8.24 -14.49 -0.79
C TYR A 168 -8.42 -14.99 -2.23
N ASP A 169 -8.37 -14.08 -3.21
CA ASP A 169 -8.55 -14.40 -4.61
C ASP A 169 -7.29 -14.98 -5.26
N MET A 170 -6.14 -14.41 -4.92
CA MET A 170 -4.88 -14.75 -5.56
C MET A 170 -4.25 -16.01 -4.99
N VAL A 171 -4.63 -16.51 -3.81
CA VAL A 171 -3.99 -17.70 -3.22
C VAL A 171 -4.94 -18.89 -3.22
N ASP A 172 -4.61 -19.91 -4.01
CA ASP A 172 -5.36 -21.17 -4.08
C ASP A 172 -4.86 -22.17 -3.04
N ASP A 173 -4.96 -21.75 -1.77
CA ASP A 173 -4.63 -22.57 -0.60
C ASP A 173 -5.73 -22.39 0.46
N ASP A 174 -6.39 -23.48 0.81
CA ASP A 174 -7.53 -23.47 1.74
C ASP A 174 -7.16 -22.95 3.13
N SER A 175 -5.93 -23.18 3.60
CA SER A 175 -5.47 -22.65 4.88
C SER A 175 -5.33 -21.13 4.84
N VAL A 176 -4.84 -20.57 3.74
CA VAL A 176 -4.73 -19.12 3.55
C VAL A 176 -6.12 -18.50 3.43
N ARG A 177 -7.00 -19.08 2.60
CA ARG A 177 -8.39 -18.59 2.46
C ARG A 177 -9.17 -18.65 3.78
N SER A 178 -9.02 -19.73 4.54
CA SER A 178 -9.62 -19.86 5.87
C SER A 178 -9.09 -18.81 6.84
N ASN A 179 -7.77 -18.58 6.88
CA ASN A 179 -7.15 -17.57 7.72
C ASN A 179 -7.62 -16.15 7.37
N VAL A 180 -7.67 -15.82 6.09
CA VAL A 180 -8.19 -14.54 5.60
C VAL A 180 -9.67 -14.37 5.96
N SER A 181 -10.50 -15.39 5.73
CA SER A 181 -11.92 -15.34 6.05
C SER A 181 -12.16 -15.12 7.55
N SER A 182 -11.40 -15.80 8.42
CA SER A 182 -11.43 -15.61 9.87
C SER A 182 -11.03 -14.20 10.30
N GLU A 183 -9.94 -13.67 9.71
CA GLU A 183 -9.43 -12.33 10.02
C GLU A 183 -10.44 -11.24 9.62
N VAL A 184 -10.89 -11.25 8.36
CA VAL A 184 -11.92 -10.35 7.86
C VAL A 184 -13.19 -10.43 8.70
N THR A 185 -13.64 -11.65 9.04
CA THR A 185 -14.86 -11.85 9.82
C THR A 185 -14.77 -11.19 11.19
N ARG A 186 -13.66 -11.34 11.90
CA ARG A 186 -13.51 -10.80 13.25
C ARG A 186 -13.35 -9.27 13.24
N LEU A 187 -12.52 -8.72 12.35
CA LEU A 187 -12.38 -7.26 12.19
C LEU A 187 -13.73 -6.60 11.80
N LEU A 188 -14.44 -7.18 10.83
CA LEU A 188 -15.69 -6.63 10.33
C LEU A 188 -16.83 -6.75 11.35
N ASN A 189 -16.91 -7.87 12.09
CA ASN A 189 -17.85 -8.01 13.20
C ASN A 189 -17.61 -6.96 14.28
N ASN A 190 -16.35 -6.68 14.63
CA ASN A 190 -15.99 -5.65 15.61
C ASN A 190 -16.47 -4.26 15.15
N LEU A 191 -16.23 -3.89 13.88
CA LEU A 191 -16.72 -2.61 13.33
C LEU A 191 -18.25 -2.52 13.34
N ILE A 192 -18.95 -3.58 12.92
CA ILE A 192 -20.42 -3.60 12.88
C ILE A 192 -21.01 -3.51 14.30
N ALA A 193 -20.45 -4.26 15.26
CA ALA A 193 -20.89 -4.25 16.65
C ALA A 193 -20.70 -2.87 17.30
N ASN A 194 -19.69 -2.12 16.89
CA ASN A 194 -19.41 -0.77 17.36
C ASN A 194 -19.96 0.34 16.44
N HIS A 195 -21.02 0.05 15.68
CA HIS A 195 -21.69 1.03 14.81
C HIS A 195 -20.72 1.79 13.90
N TRP A 196 -19.79 1.07 13.27
CA TRP A 196 -18.76 1.61 12.38
C TRP A 196 -17.81 2.61 13.05
N SER A 197 -17.62 2.49 14.36
CA SER A 197 -16.62 3.24 15.12
C SER A 197 -15.50 2.31 15.60
N VAL A 198 -14.26 2.82 15.60
CA VAL A 198 -13.10 2.09 16.15
C VAL A 198 -12.99 2.42 17.63
N VAL A 199 -13.48 1.49 18.46
CA VAL A 199 -13.48 1.62 19.92
C VAL A 199 -12.23 0.96 20.49
N MET A 200 -11.39 1.76 21.14
CA MET A 200 -10.18 1.31 21.81
C MET A 200 -10.52 0.54 23.11
N PRO A 201 -9.61 -0.29 23.65
CA PRO A 201 -9.90 -1.07 24.86
C PRO A 201 -10.26 -0.25 26.11
N ASN A 202 -9.83 1.01 26.18
CA ASN A 202 -10.20 1.95 27.24
C ASN A 202 -11.57 2.63 27.00
N GLY A 203 -12.31 2.23 25.96
CA GLY A 203 -13.62 2.77 25.59
C GLY A 203 -13.60 4.04 24.74
N THR A 204 -12.42 4.62 24.43
CA THR A 204 -12.37 5.81 23.58
C THR A 204 -12.59 5.47 22.11
N ILE A 205 -13.26 6.36 21.38
CA ILE A 205 -13.41 6.23 19.93
C ILE A 205 -12.23 6.93 19.26
N SER A 206 -11.44 6.18 18.51
CA SER A 206 -10.31 6.74 17.74
C SER A 206 -10.74 7.34 16.41
N THR A 207 -11.69 6.69 15.73
CA THR A 207 -12.26 7.18 14.46
C THR A 207 -13.60 6.51 14.16
N SER A 208 -14.28 6.96 13.10
CA SER A 208 -15.56 6.41 12.64
C SER A 208 -15.66 6.42 11.11
N PHE A 209 -16.25 5.39 10.53
CA PHE A 209 -16.47 5.24 9.09
C PHE A 209 -17.79 5.83 8.59
N LEU A 210 -18.63 6.40 9.46
CA LEU A 210 -20.00 6.82 9.10
C LEU A 210 -20.07 7.86 7.96
N SER A 211 -19.03 8.67 7.76
CA SER A 211 -18.93 9.62 6.64
C SER A 211 -18.31 9.03 5.36
N HIS A 212 -17.97 7.73 5.35
CA HIS A 212 -17.24 7.05 4.28
C HIS A 212 -18.01 5.80 3.81
N PRO A 213 -19.15 5.99 3.10
CA PRO A 213 -19.91 4.88 2.53
C PRO A 213 -19.07 4.01 1.57
N ASP A 214 -18.08 4.59 0.91
CA ASP A 214 -17.10 3.89 0.06
C ASP A 214 -16.31 2.82 0.85
N GLN A 215 -15.82 3.17 2.05
CA GLN A 215 -15.05 2.25 2.90
C GLN A 215 -15.96 1.21 3.56
N ILE A 216 -17.12 1.63 4.07
CA ILE A 216 -18.13 0.73 4.65
C ILE A 216 -18.51 -0.36 3.64
N LEU A 217 -18.86 0.04 2.42
CA LEU A 217 -19.27 -0.89 1.38
C LEU A 217 -18.11 -1.74 0.88
N SER A 218 -16.91 -1.18 0.74
CA SER A 218 -15.69 -1.93 0.41
C SER A 218 -15.44 -3.07 1.41
N PHE A 219 -15.51 -2.79 2.72
CA PHE A 219 -15.23 -3.80 3.74
C PHE A 219 -16.32 -4.87 3.82
N LEU A 220 -17.60 -4.49 3.72
CA LEU A 220 -18.69 -5.46 3.62
C LEU A 220 -18.61 -6.29 2.34
N GLN A 221 -18.10 -5.72 1.26
CA GLN A 221 -17.89 -6.44 -0.01
C GLN A 221 -16.83 -7.52 0.13
N VAL A 222 -15.69 -7.19 0.75
CA VAL A 222 -14.68 -8.20 1.10
C VAL A 222 -15.27 -9.23 2.06
N GLY A 223 -16.04 -8.80 3.07
CA GLY A 223 -16.71 -9.66 4.02
C GLY A 223 -17.64 -10.69 3.38
N ARG A 224 -18.56 -10.26 2.51
CA ARG A 224 -19.47 -11.18 1.81
C ARG A 224 -18.71 -12.13 0.89
N HIS A 225 -17.61 -11.68 0.30
CA HIS A 225 -16.84 -12.50 -0.64
C HIS A 225 -16.18 -13.68 0.08
N VAL A 226 -15.58 -13.41 1.25
CA VAL A 226 -14.84 -14.44 2.00
C VAL A 226 -15.71 -15.24 2.98
N ASN A 227 -16.85 -14.69 3.39
CA ASN A 227 -17.82 -15.33 4.29
C ASN A 227 -19.26 -14.92 3.95
N PRO A 228 -19.81 -15.39 2.81
CA PRO A 228 -21.16 -15.03 2.37
C PRO A 228 -22.26 -15.31 3.39
N PRO A 229 -22.29 -16.48 4.09
CA PRO A 229 -23.33 -16.78 5.08
C PRO A 229 -23.44 -15.74 6.19
N ARG A 230 -22.34 -15.07 6.54
CA ARG A 230 -22.31 -14.05 7.61
C ARG A 230 -22.70 -12.67 7.13
N PHE A 231 -22.26 -12.26 5.93
CA PHE A 231 -22.26 -10.86 5.53
C PHE A 231 -23.13 -10.52 4.31
N GLU A 232 -23.63 -11.49 3.54
CA GLU A 232 -24.41 -11.23 2.32
C GLU A 232 -25.62 -10.30 2.59
N LEU A 233 -26.46 -10.64 3.57
CA LEU A 233 -27.63 -9.84 3.91
C LEU A 233 -27.26 -8.45 4.46
N THR A 234 -26.17 -8.36 5.23
CA THR A 234 -25.68 -7.08 5.74
C THR A 234 -25.18 -6.19 4.61
N TYR A 235 -24.39 -6.75 3.68
CA TYR A 235 -23.93 -6.02 2.50
C TYR A 235 -25.10 -5.53 1.67
N GLN A 236 -26.09 -6.38 1.36
CA GLN A 236 -27.25 -5.99 0.56
C GLN A 236 -28.02 -4.82 1.19
N ALA A 237 -28.24 -4.85 2.51
CA ALA A 237 -28.92 -3.76 3.22
C ALA A 237 -28.13 -2.44 3.16
N TYR A 238 -26.83 -2.48 3.44
CA TYR A 238 -25.97 -1.30 3.40
C TYR A 238 -25.80 -0.77 1.97
N ARG A 239 -25.62 -1.66 0.98
CA ARG A 239 -25.51 -1.31 -0.44
C ARG A 239 -26.74 -0.53 -0.90
N ALA A 240 -27.94 -1.03 -0.58
CA ALA A 240 -29.18 -0.36 -0.94
C ALA A 240 -29.29 1.05 -0.33
N ALA A 241 -28.78 1.25 0.88
CA ALA A 241 -28.83 2.53 1.58
C ALA A 241 -27.72 3.52 1.16
N LEU A 242 -26.52 3.02 0.87
CA LEU A 242 -25.31 3.84 0.80
C LEU A 242 -24.72 4.00 -0.61
N SER A 243 -25.09 3.14 -1.58
CA SER A 243 -24.41 3.12 -2.89
C SER A 243 -24.46 4.47 -3.62
N ALA A 244 -25.57 5.20 -3.51
CA ALA A 244 -25.76 6.50 -4.13
C ALA A 244 -24.83 7.60 -3.56
N PHE A 245 -24.26 7.38 -2.37
CA PHE A 245 -23.45 8.35 -1.65
C PHE A 245 -21.94 8.08 -1.73
N VAL A 246 -21.52 6.96 -2.36
CA VAL A 246 -20.10 6.58 -2.48
C VAL A 246 -19.25 7.70 -3.09
N ALA A 247 -19.78 8.44 -4.06
CA ALA A 247 -19.02 9.51 -4.71
C ALA A 247 -18.77 10.74 -3.81
N LEU A 248 -19.51 10.94 -2.73
CA LEU A 248 -19.43 12.16 -1.91
C LEU A 248 -18.07 12.39 -1.23
N PRO A 249 -17.52 11.44 -0.44
CA PRO A 249 -16.19 11.61 0.16
C PRO A 249 -15.11 11.80 -0.90
N ILE A 250 -15.18 11.05 -2.00
CA ILE A 250 -14.21 11.13 -3.11
C ILE A 250 -14.25 12.49 -3.80
N LEU A 251 -15.46 13.06 -4.02
CA LEU A 251 -15.62 14.41 -4.58
C LEU A 251 -14.99 15.47 -3.66
N TYR A 252 -15.20 15.34 -2.35
CA TYR A 252 -14.59 16.23 -1.37
C TYR A 252 -13.05 16.14 -1.40
N ASP A 253 -12.52 14.92 -1.46
CA ASP A 253 -11.08 14.69 -1.51
C ASP A 253 -10.47 15.22 -2.81
N CYS A 254 -11.14 15.03 -3.96
CA CYS A 254 -10.74 15.57 -5.25
C CYS A 254 -10.75 17.11 -5.32
N GLY A 255 -11.39 17.78 -4.36
CA GLY A 255 -11.39 19.25 -4.26
C GLY A 255 -10.02 19.86 -3.92
N ASP A 256 -9.09 19.06 -3.40
CA ASP A 256 -7.71 19.49 -3.11
C ASP A 256 -6.70 18.39 -3.49
N ASP A 257 -6.28 18.40 -4.77
CA ASP A 257 -5.28 17.49 -5.34
C ASP A 257 -3.83 17.72 -4.83
N HIS A 258 -3.66 18.45 -3.74
CA HIS A 258 -2.37 18.66 -3.09
C HIS A 258 -2.39 18.19 -1.65
N ASN A 259 -3.25 18.76 -0.81
CA ASN A 259 -3.30 18.45 0.62
C ASN A 259 -4.05 17.16 0.93
N HIS A 260 -5.00 16.76 0.09
CA HIS A 260 -5.76 15.53 0.27
C HIS A 260 -5.15 14.32 -0.45
N TYR A 261 -3.96 14.46 -1.04
CA TYR A 261 -3.46 13.47 -2.00
C TYR A 261 -3.36 12.04 -1.44
N PHE A 262 -2.98 11.89 -0.17
CA PHE A 262 -2.89 10.56 0.44
C PHE A 262 -4.25 9.85 0.48
N LYS A 263 -5.35 10.59 0.54
CA LYS A 263 -6.71 10.04 0.50
C LYS A 263 -7.04 9.41 -0.84
N PHE A 264 -6.44 9.87 -1.94
CA PHE A 264 -6.58 9.20 -3.25
C PHE A 264 -6.05 7.77 -3.25
N ASN A 265 -5.04 7.48 -2.41
CA ASN A 265 -4.60 6.11 -2.18
C ASN A 265 -5.70 5.29 -1.51
N LEU A 266 -6.31 5.84 -0.45
CA LEU A 266 -7.42 5.21 0.27
C LEU A 266 -8.65 5.00 -0.61
N ASP A 267 -9.03 6.01 -1.39
CA ASP A 267 -10.15 5.91 -2.34
C ASP A 267 -9.87 4.82 -3.39
N SER A 268 -8.64 4.78 -3.94
CA SER A 268 -8.24 3.81 -4.96
C SER A 268 -8.34 2.37 -4.46
N ILE A 269 -7.77 2.07 -3.30
CA ILE A 269 -7.74 0.69 -2.77
C ILE A 269 -9.12 0.23 -2.29
N ASN A 270 -9.96 1.14 -1.77
CA ASN A 270 -11.33 0.81 -1.37
C ASN A 270 -12.23 0.59 -2.59
N LEU A 271 -12.19 1.49 -3.58
CA LEU A 271 -12.94 1.33 -4.82
C LEU A 271 -12.49 0.09 -5.60
N TYR A 272 -11.21 -0.27 -5.55
CA TYR A 272 -10.70 -1.48 -6.18
C TYR A 272 -11.45 -2.74 -5.72
N ASN A 273 -11.49 -3.00 -4.41
CA ASN A 273 -12.22 -4.16 -3.88
C ASN A 273 -13.73 -4.01 -4.04
N LEU A 274 -14.28 -2.82 -3.84
CA LEU A 274 -15.72 -2.58 -4.00
C LEU A 274 -16.20 -2.89 -5.41
N ILE A 275 -15.48 -2.43 -6.44
CA ILE A 275 -15.86 -2.56 -7.85
C ILE A 275 -15.59 -3.98 -8.37
N ARG A 276 -14.39 -4.52 -8.14
CA ARG A 276 -13.99 -5.80 -8.75
C ARG A 276 -14.79 -7.00 -8.22
N LEU A 277 -15.30 -6.90 -6.99
CA LEU A 277 -16.10 -7.93 -6.33
C LEU A 277 -17.61 -7.72 -6.50
N GLU A 278 -18.02 -6.59 -7.07
CA GLU A 278 -19.44 -6.34 -7.35
C GLU A 278 -19.89 -7.12 -8.58
N GLU A 279 -21.09 -7.70 -8.50
CA GLU A 279 -21.64 -8.46 -9.61
C GLU A 279 -21.79 -7.54 -10.84
N ARG A 280 -21.35 -8.00 -12.01
CA ARG A 280 -21.44 -7.21 -13.26
C ARG A 280 -22.86 -6.81 -13.63
N THR A 281 -23.86 -7.58 -13.19
CA THR A 281 -25.28 -7.32 -13.41
C THR A 281 -25.91 -6.45 -12.33
N SER A 282 -25.17 -6.08 -11.28
CA SER A 282 -25.69 -5.25 -10.19
C SER A 282 -26.00 -3.84 -10.69
N PRO A 283 -27.19 -3.29 -10.41
CA PRO A 283 -27.51 -1.91 -10.74
C PRO A 283 -26.68 -0.90 -9.95
N PHE A 284 -26.09 -1.31 -8.82
CA PHE A 284 -25.31 -0.44 -7.93
C PHE A 284 -23.87 -0.21 -8.43
N LEU A 285 -23.35 -1.12 -9.27
CA LEU A 285 -22.03 -1.00 -9.87
C LEU A 285 -21.83 0.34 -10.60
N ARG A 286 -22.90 0.87 -11.22
CA ARG A 286 -22.86 2.18 -11.88
C ARG A 286 -22.48 3.31 -10.93
N SER A 287 -22.98 3.30 -9.69
CA SER A 287 -22.64 4.33 -8.70
C SER A 287 -21.16 4.26 -8.31
N TYR A 288 -20.62 3.04 -8.18
CA TYR A 288 -19.21 2.83 -7.84
C TYR A 288 -18.29 3.25 -8.99
N LEU A 289 -18.62 2.87 -10.23
CA LEU A 289 -17.88 3.32 -11.42
C LEU A 289 -17.96 4.84 -11.62
N THR A 290 -19.10 5.47 -11.26
CA THR A 290 -19.22 6.93 -11.28
C THR A 290 -18.26 7.56 -10.27
N ALA A 291 -18.23 7.07 -9.04
CA ALA A 291 -17.29 7.53 -8.02
C ALA A 291 -15.83 7.34 -8.45
N TYR A 292 -15.50 6.18 -9.04
CA TYR A 292 -14.17 5.92 -9.57
C TYR A 292 -13.80 6.83 -10.75
N SER A 293 -14.76 7.18 -11.62
CA SER A 293 -14.50 8.11 -12.71
C SER A 293 -14.12 9.51 -12.23
N VAL A 294 -14.68 9.97 -11.10
CA VAL A 294 -14.28 11.24 -10.46
C VAL A 294 -12.82 11.16 -10.04
N LEU A 295 -12.45 10.13 -9.29
CA LEU A 295 -11.08 9.92 -8.82
C LEU A 295 -10.09 9.80 -10.00
N TRP A 296 -10.42 9.00 -11.01
CA TRP A 296 -9.57 8.79 -12.17
C TRP A 296 -9.41 10.07 -12.99
N ASN A 297 -10.48 10.84 -13.22
CA ASN A 297 -10.38 12.11 -13.93
C ASN A 297 -9.45 13.11 -13.23
N THR A 298 -9.47 13.13 -11.89
CA THR A 298 -8.54 13.93 -11.08
C THR A 298 -7.10 13.43 -11.20
N THR A 299 -6.87 12.11 -11.26
CA THR A 299 -5.53 11.53 -11.04
C THR A 299 -4.82 11.00 -12.30
N GLN A 300 -5.51 10.81 -13.42
CA GLN A 300 -4.96 10.15 -14.62
C GLN A 300 -3.73 10.83 -15.23
N THR A 301 -3.53 12.13 -14.98
CA THR A 301 -2.37 12.89 -15.48
C THR A 301 -1.22 13.01 -14.48
N HIS A 302 -1.37 12.42 -13.29
CA HIS A 302 -0.46 12.63 -12.15
C HIS A 302 0.79 11.74 -12.15
N GLN A 303 0.99 10.93 -13.20
CA GLN A 303 2.15 10.03 -13.34
C GLN A 303 2.31 9.14 -12.11
N ASN A 304 1.36 8.21 -11.92
CA ASN A 304 1.25 7.37 -10.72
C ASN A 304 1.07 5.90 -11.11
N ALA A 305 2.11 5.09 -10.92
CA ALA A 305 2.11 3.69 -11.34
C ALA A 305 1.08 2.86 -10.57
N HIS A 306 0.87 3.13 -9.29
CA HIS A 306 -0.12 2.42 -8.48
C HIS A 306 -1.54 2.68 -8.99
N PHE A 307 -1.91 3.95 -9.23
CA PHE A 307 -3.23 4.29 -9.76
C PHE A 307 -3.44 3.76 -11.18
N ASN A 308 -2.39 3.72 -12.00
CA ASN A 308 -2.46 3.07 -13.30
C ASN A 308 -2.80 1.59 -13.19
N MET A 309 -2.25 0.87 -12.20
CA MET A 309 -2.53 -0.56 -11.98
C MET A 309 -3.91 -0.84 -11.40
N ILE A 310 -4.41 0.04 -10.53
CA ILE A 310 -5.82 0.00 -10.11
C ILE A 310 -6.74 0.22 -11.32
N ASN A 311 -6.40 1.16 -12.20
CA ASN A 311 -7.16 1.42 -13.43
C ASN A 311 -7.11 0.26 -14.43
N ARG A 312 -5.95 -0.39 -14.62
CA ARG A 312 -5.80 -1.60 -15.44
C ARG A 312 -6.75 -2.70 -15.01
N ALA A 313 -6.90 -2.88 -13.70
CA ALA A 313 -7.78 -3.91 -13.15
C ALA A 313 -9.27 -3.58 -13.33
N ILE A 314 -9.66 -2.31 -13.22
CA ILE A 314 -11.07 -1.89 -13.28
C ILE A 314 -11.53 -1.71 -14.74
N GLN A 315 -10.73 -1.03 -15.57
CA GLN A 315 -11.11 -0.61 -16.93
C GLN A 315 -10.54 -1.52 -18.02
N GLY A 316 -9.63 -2.45 -17.67
CA GLY A 316 -8.97 -3.29 -18.64
C GLY A 316 -7.80 -2.59 -19.34
N GLU A 317 -7.47 -3.04 -20.54
CA GLU A 317 -6.22 -2.70 -21.23
C GLU A 317 -6.22 -1.29 -21.77
N ASP A 318 -5.11 -0.58 -21.57
CA ASP A 318 -4.85 0.71 -22.18
C ASP A 318 -3.34 0.80 -22.45
N LEU A 319 -2.96 0.76 -23.73
CA LEU A 319 -1.54 0.69 -24.12
C LEU A 319 -0.75 1.92 -23.66
N VAL A 320 -1.36 3.10 -23.61
CA VAL A 320 -0.65 4.34 -23.23
C VAL A 320 -0.38 4.35 -21.73
N ARG A 321 -1.41 4.06 -20.93
CA ARG A 321 -1.31 3.95 -19.47
C ARG A 321 -0.37 2.82 -19.07
N ASP A 322 -0.48 1.67 -19.73
CA ASP A 322 0.33 0.48 -19.40
C ASP A 322 1.81 0.70 -19.73
N GLN A 323 2.13 1.34 -20.86
CA GLN A 323 3.50 1.76 -21.18
C GLN A 323 4.01 2.83 -20.21
N GLN A 324 3.17 3.78 -19.80
CA GLN A 324 3.54 4.78 -18.79
C GLN A 324 3.89 4.09 -17.46
N THR A 325 3.18 3.05 -17.05
CA THR A 325 3.50 2.28 -15.84
C THR A 325 4.93 1.72 -15.88
N VAL A 326 5.33 1.10 -17.00
CA VAL A 326 6.70 0.60 -17.19
C VAL A 326 7.73 1.72 -17.04
N GLN A 327 7.47 2.88 -17.65
CA GLN A 327 8.36 4.05 -17.56
C GLN A 327 8.47 4.57 -16.12
N LEU A 328 7.35 4.66 -15.40
CA LEU A 328 7.31 5.16 -14.03
C LEU A 328 8.04 4.23 -13.06
N LEU A 329 7.92 2.91 -13.24
CA LEU A 329 8.68 1.94 -12.44
C LEU A 329 10.18 2.03 -12.71
N ASN A 330 10.59 2.20 -13.97
CA ASN A 330 11.99 2.46 -14.31
C ASN A 330 12.52 3.75 -13.69
N GLN A 331 11.72 4.81 -13.70
CA GLN A 331 12.08 6.08 -13.04
C GLN A 331 12.13 5.93 -11.52
N TRP A 332 11.25 5.12 -10.94
CA TRP A 332 11.25 4.87 -9.50
C TRP A 332 12.57 4.26 -9.03
N LEU A 333 13.16 3.33 -9.81
CA LEU A 333 14.46 2.71 -9.50
C LEU A 333 15.65 3.67 -9.50
N GLN A 334 15.51 4.87 -10.07
CA GLN A 334 16.55 5.91 -10.07
C GLN A 334 16.56 6.72 -8.77
N ARG A 335 15.56 6.54 -7.91
CA ARG A 335 15.43 7.27 -6.65
C ARG A 335 16.35 6.66 -5.59
N PRO A 336 16.84 7.47 -4.63
CA PRO A 336 17.53 6.91 -3.47
C PRO A 336 16.58 6.02 -2.65
N ARG A 337 17.13 5.17 -1.77
CA ARG A 337 16.33 4.40 -0.80
C ARG A 337 16.06 5.16 0.50
N ARG A 338 16.92 6.12 0.79
CA ARG A 338 16.89 6.98 1.98
C ARG A 338 16.02 8.20 1.77
N ASP A 339 15.37 8.64 2.82
CA ASP A 339 14.54 9.84 2.83
C ASP A 339 15.34 11.14 2.84
N ALA A 340 16.42 11.27 2.07
CA ALA A 340 17.19 12.51 2.04
C ALA A 340 16.30 13.72 1.69
N TRP A 341 16.53 14.84 2.38
CA TRP A 341 15.81 16.09 2.12
C TRP A 341 15.97 16.53 0.66
N VAL A 342 14.86 16.90 0.05
CA VAL A 342 14.77 17.43 -1.32
C VAL A 342 14.13 18.81 -1.25
N ASP A 343 14.72 19.79 -1.94
CA ASP A 343 14.15 21.11 -2.17
C ASP A 343 14.28 21.51 -3.64
N LEU A 344 13.13 21.66 -4.30
CA LEU A 344 13.02 21.93 -5.73
C LEU A 344 12.49 23.34 -6.03
N THR A 345 12.41 24.22 -5.02
CA THR A 345 11.88 25.59 -5.15
C THR A 345 12.69 26.46 -6.12
N SER A 346 13.97 26.15 -6.32
CA SER A 346 14.82 26.82 -7.33
C SER A 346 14.65 26.27 -8.74
N GLN A 347 14.04 25.09 -8.90
CA GLN A 347 13.90 24.39 -10.17
C GLN A 347 12.48 24.53 -10.76
N TYR A 348 11.47 24.60 -9.90
CA TYR A 348 10.07 24.73 -10.31
C TYR A 348 9.38 25.90 -9.61
N PRO A 349 8.59 26.71 -10.34
CA PRO A 349 7.79 27.75 -9.71
C PRO A 349 6.67 27.16 -8.85
N ALA A 350 6.36 27.84 -7.75
CA ALA A 350 5.22 27.52 -6.90
C ALA A 350 3.92 28.10 -7.47
N CYS A 351 2.82 27.34 -7.41
CA CYS A 351 1.49 27.74 -7.86
C CYS A 351 0.46 27.51 -6.74
N GLY A 352 -0.16 28.59 -6.28
CA GLY A 352 -1.12 28.56 -5.18
C GLY A 352 -0.41 28.49 -3.83
N GLN A 353 -0.11 27.29 -3.35
CA GLN A 353 0.60 27.05 -2.08
C GLN A 353 2.12 27.03 -2.29
N THR A 354 2.89 27.34 -1.24
CA THR A 354 4.36 27.52 -1.33
C THR A 354 5.12 26.21 -1.53
N ASP A 355 4.53 25.08 -1.19
CA ASP A 355 5.04 23.72 -1.36
C ASP A 355 4.51 23.03 -2.63
N ARG A 356 3.72 23.74 -3.44
CA ARG A 356 3.07 23.18 -4.63
C ARG A 356 3.67 23.73 -5.92
N ALA A 357 4.32 22.86 -6.70
CA ALA A 357 4.81 23.18 -8.04
C ALA A 357 3.67 23.44 -9.03
N CYS A 358 3.91 24.30 -10.01
CA CYS A 358 2.97 24.54 -11.12
C CYS A 358 2.82 23.34 -12.07
N VAL A 359 3.77 22.40 -12.03
CA VAL A 359 3.85 21.25 -12.94
C VAL A 359 4.02 19.95 -12.16
N ILE A 360 3.71 18.83 -12.82
CA ILE A 360 4.03 17.51 -12.31
C ILE A 360 5.55 17.33 -12.30
N ILE A 361 6.11 17.03 -11.14
CA ILE A 361 7.54 16.79 -10.95
C ILE A 361 7.86 15.37 -11.44
N PRO A 362 8.92 15.15 -12.24
CA PRO A 362 9.34 13.81 -12.66
C PRO A 362 9.64 12.90 -11.46
N VAL A 363 9.26 11.63 -11.54
CA VAL A 363 9.40 10.65 -10.45
C VAL A 363 10.80 10.62 -9.80
N PRO A 364 11.93 10.65 -10.55
CA PRO A 364 13.27 10.57 -9.95
C PRO A 364 13.62 11.75 -9.03
N GLN A 365 12.93 12.89 -9.18
CA GLN A 365 13.18 14.10 -8.39
C GLN A 365 12.23 14.23 -7.20
N ARG A 366 11.15 13.44 -7.14
CA ARG A 366 10.14 13.58 -6.08
C ARG A 366 10.74 13.20 -4.72
N PRO A 367 10.41 13.93 -3.64
CA PRO A 367 10.85 13.60 -2.29
C PRO A 367 10.56 12.14 -1.92
N ASN A 368 11.48 11.53 -1.18
CA ASN A 368 11.29 10.19 -0.65
C ASN A 368 10.36 10.17 0.56
N THR A 369 9.54 9.12 0.65
CA THR A 369 8.46 8.99 1.62
C THR A 369 8.10 7.52 1.80
N ASP A 370 7.22 7.20 2.74
CA ASP A 370 6.76 5.84 3.06
C ASP A 370 6.14 5.11 1.86
N PHE A 371 5.35 5.82 1.06
CA PHE A 371 4.77 5.29 -0.19
C PHE A 371 4.64 6.42 -1.21
N LEU A 372 5.47 6.44 -2.27
CA LEU A 372 5.52 7.59 -3.19
C LEU A 372 4.16 7.97 -3.74
N TRP A 373 3.37 6.97 -4.12
CA TRP A 373 2.13 7.16 -4.87
C TRP A 373 0.99 7.77 -4.04
N GLN A 374 1.18 7.97 -2.73
CA GLN A 374 0.23 8.71 -1.89
C GLN A 374 0.61 10.19 -1.72
N ARG A 375 1.72 10.65 -2.30
CA ARG A 375 2.16 12.05 -2.21
C ARG A 375 1.80 12.82 -3.47
N SER A 376 1.46 14.09 -3.28
CA SER A 376 1.19 14.98 -4.42
C SER A 376 2.40 14.99 -5.35
N PRO A 377 2.22 14.75 -6.66
CA PRO A 377 3.30 14.77 -7.63
C PRO A 377 3.83 16.19 -7.89
N ARG A 378 3.26 17.20 -7.23
CA ARG A 378 3.64 18.61 -7.27
C ARG A 378 4.35 19.07 -5.99
N LEU A 379 4.66 18.17 -5.05
CA LEU A 379 5.32 18.54 -3.80
C LEU A 379 6.75 19.03 -4.05
N LEU A 380 7.03 20.30 -3.76
CA LEU A 380 8.31 20.97 -4.06
C LEU A 380 9.45 20.54 -3.12
N TYR A 381 9.13 20.21 -1.88
CA TYR A 381 10.13 19.86 -0.89
C TYR A 381 9.59 18.86 0.12
N GLY A 382 10.50 18.11 0.73
CA GLY A 382 10.16 17.08 1.71
C GLY A 382 11.29 16.09 1.90
N GLY A 383 10.97 14.95 2.50
CA GLY A 383 11.95 14.00 3.00
C GLY A 383 12.31 14.31 4.45
N GLY A 384 13.47 13.83 4.88
CA GLY A 384 14.00 13.87 6.22
C GLY A 384 15.52 14.01 6.21
N ASP A 385 16.16 13.48 7.24
CA ASP A 385 17.61 13.59 7.44
C ASP A 385 18.43 12.60 6.63
N GLY A 386 17.80 11.76 5.81
CA GLY A 386 18.45 10.73 5.00
C GLY A 386 18.82 9.47 5.78
N THR A 387 18.29 9.30 7.00
CA THR A 387 18.56 8.11 7.83
C THR A 387 17.48 7.04 7.73
N ILE A 388 16.29 7.34 7.21
CA ILE A 388 15.19 6.37 7.14
C ILE A 388 15.20 5.71 5.76
N GLU A 389 15.24 4.38 5.73
CA GLU A 389 15.00 3.61 4.50
C GLU A 389 13.52 3.28 4.37
N THR A 390 12.99 3.33 3.15
CA THR A 390 11.59 3.03 2.87
C THR A 390 11.44 1.62 2.30
N ALA A 391 10.39 0.91 2.70
CA ALA A 391 10.16 -0.50 2.33
C ALA A 391 10.02 -0.74 0.82
N ALA A 392 9.75 0.29 0.02
CA ALA A 392 9.55 0.22 -1.43
C ALA A 392 8.36 -0.64 -1.89
N ILE A 393 7.32 -0.73 -1.05
CA ILE A 393 6.05 -1.39 -1.38
C ILE A 393 5.37 -0.69 -2.57
N ASP A 394 5.56 0.62 -2.70
CA ASP A 394 5.14 1.45 -3.84
C ASP A 394 5.71 0.95 -5.18
N TYR A 395 6.90 0.36 -5.18
CA TYR A 395 7.44 -0.33 -6.36
C TYR A 395 6.85 -1.74 -6.52
N ILE A 396 7.05 -2.63 -5.55
CA ILE A 396 6.76 -4.06 -5.73
C ILE A 396 5.27 -4.35 -5.95
N LEU A 397 4.36 -3.59 -5.32
CA LEU A 397 2.93 -3.76 -5.54
C LEU A 397 2.57 -3.52 -7.00
N SER A 398 2.98 -2.36 -7.54
CA SER A 398 2.70 -1.97 -8.92
C SER A 398 3.42 -2.89 -9.91
N TYR A 399 4.65 -3.31 -9.60
CA TYR A 399 5.42 -4.25 -10.42
C TYR A 399 4.72 -5.61 -10.55
N TRP A 400 4.36 -6.24 -9.42
CA TRP A 400 3.72 -7.56 -9.44
C TRP A 400 2.31 -7.51 -10.04
N MET A 401 1.57 -6.42 -9.84
CA MET A 401 0.31 -6.18 -10.58
C MET A 401 0.54 -6.15 -12.09
N ALA A 402 1.55 -5.40 -12.56
CA ALA A 402 1.85 -5.29 -13.98
C ALA A 402 2.25 -6.63 -14.61
N ARG A 403 3.04 -7.45 -13.90
CA ARG A 403 3.36 -8.84 -14.31
C ARG A 403 2.12 -9.72 -14.37
N TYR A 404 1.28 -9.68 -13.34
CA TYR A 404 0.03 -10.45 -13.29
C TYR A 404 -0.91 -10.09 -14.45
N TYR A 405 -1.05 -8.81 -14.78
CA TYR A 405 -1.84 -8.32 -15.93
C TYR A 405 -1.10 -8.40 -17.27
N LYS A 406 0.10 -8.99 -17.31
CA LYS A 406 0.88 -9.25 -18.53
C LYS A 406 1.16 -7.98 -19.34
N ILE A 407 1.51 -6.89 -18.66
CA ILE A 407 1.93 -5.66 -19.33
C ILE A 407 3.23 -5.91 -20.09
N SER A 408 3.25 -5.57 -21.37
CA SER A 408 4.44 -5.74 -22.23
C SER A 408 5.62 -4.90 -21.71
N GLY A 409 6.81 -5.51 -21.65
CA GLY A 409 8.02 -4.84 -21.17
C GLY A 409 8.26 -4.94 -19.66
N MET A 410 7.56 -5.83 -18.97
CA MET A 410 7.78 -6.14 -17.55
C MET A 410 8.54 -7.45 -17.31
N ASP A 411 8.77 -8.26 -18.35
CA ASP A 411 9.39 -9.59 -18.28
C ASP A 411 10.88 -9.57 -17.93
#